data_AF-A0A8J7Y5N8-F1
#
_entry.id   AF-A0A8J7Y5N8-F1
#
_cell.length_a   1.000
_cell.length_b   1.000
_cell.length_c   1.000
_cell.angle_alpha   90.00
_cell.angle_beta   90.00
_cell.angle_gamma   90.00
#
_symmetry.space_group_name_H-M   'P 1'
#
loop_
_entity.id
_entity.type
_entity.pdbx_description
1 polymer ?
#
loop_
_entity_poly.entity_id
_entity_poly.type
_entity_poly.pdbx_seq_one_letter_code
_entity_poly.pdbx_strand_id
1 'polypeptide(L)'
;MVMEIPYKDEIYRSSKEYMKKKYPEEALYFDIAWEIFEEFVEKTESPDLDLKGPIVRFGGKDSIMAPSVIHAFYIIFLEMGETIDSPDDDGSLGREMKRILASHKFAPQFATEIVDFFLGKQP
;
A
#
# COMPACT_ATOMS: atom_id res chain seq x y z
N MET A 1 20.38 3.18 13.76
CA MET A 1 19.91 4.42 13.10
C MET A 1 18.47 4.13 12.78
N VAL A 2 17.50 4.86 13.33
CA VAL A 2 16.07 4.60 13.03
C VAL A 2 15.84 5.14 11.62
N MET A 3 15.47 4.27 10.67
CA MET A 3 15.06 4.73 9.35
C MET A 3 13.64 5.27 9.48
N GLU A 4 13.45 6.57 9.25
CA GLU A 4 12.12 7.14 9.15
C GLU A 4 11.44 6.63 7.88
N ILE A 5 10.17 6.23 7.99
CA ILE A 5 9.35 5.83 6.85
C ILE A 5 9.08 7.10 6.01
N PRO A 6 9.57 7.21 4.77
CA PRO A 6 9.27 8.36 3.93
C PRO A 6 7.77 8.37 3.60
N TYR A 7 7.16 9.56 3.55
CA TYR A 7 5.73 9.74 3.25
C TYR A 7 4.77 9.00 4.21
N LYS A 8 5.21 8.78 5.46
CA LYS A 8 4.47 8.01 6.48
C LYS A 8 3.00 8.44 6.61
N ASP A 9 2.76 9.74 6.72
CA ASP A 9 1.42 10.31 6.90
C ASP A 9 0.55 10.10 5.64
N GLU A 10 1.14 10.28 4.45
CA GLU A 10 0.46 10.07 3.17
C GLU A 10 0.12 8.60 2.95
N ILE A 11 1.03 7.68 3.25
CA ILE A 11 0.82 6.24 3.17
C ILE A 11 -0.31 5.86 4.13
N TYR A 12 -0.24 6.28 5.40
CA TYR A 12 -1.26 5.99 6.40
C TYR A 12 -2.64 6.47 5.94
N ARG A 13 -2.75 7.75 5.56
CA ARG A 13 -4.01 8.36 5.16
C ARG A 13 -4.61 7.68 3.94
N SER A 14 -3.80 7.48 2.90
CA SER A 14 -4.30 6.98 1.60
C SER A 14 -4.69 5.50 1.68
N SER A 15 -3.89 4.67 2.35
CA SER A 15 -4.21 3.26 2.56
C SER A 15 -5.41 3.07 3.49
N LYS A 16 -5.55 3.90 4.55
CA LYS A 16 -6.73 3.89 5.43
C LYS A 16 -8.00 4.28 4.68
N GLU A 17 -7.94 5.29 3.82
CA GLU A 17 -9.07 5.71 3.01
C GLU A 17 -9.49 4.64 1.99
N TYR A 18 -8.52 4.02 1.32
CA TYR A 18 -8.77 2.89 0.43
C TYR A 18 -9.46 1.73 1.17
N MET A 19 -8.94 1.34 2.34
CA MET A 19 -9.52 0.28 3.17
C MET A 19 -10.95 0.60 3.60
N LYS A 20 -11.23 1.83 4.06
CA LYS A 20 -12.59 2.25 4.41
C LYS A 20 -13.57 2.13 3.24
N LYS A 21 -13.10 2.35 2.01
CA LYS A 21 -13.94 2.32 0.82
C LYS A 21 -14.13 0.91 0.24
N LYS A 22 -13.08 0.09 0.21
CA LYS A 22 -13.06 -1.22 -0.46
C LYS A 22 -13.28 -2.39 0.49
N TYR A 23 -12.84 -2.26 1.75
CA TYR A 23 -12.87 -3.32 2.76
C TYR A 23 -13.36 -2.76 4.11
N PRO A 24 -14.59 -2.21 4.19
CA PRO A 24 -15.06 -1.50 5.38
C PRO A 24 -15.09 -2.38 6.64
N GLU A 25 -15.35 -3.68 6.48
CA GLU A 25 -15.33 -4.65 7.60
C GLU A 25 -13.92 -4.87 8.16
N GLU A 26 -12.90 -4.78 7.32
CA GLU A 26 -11.49 -4.93 7.71
C GLU A 26 -10.86 -3.61 8.16
N ALA A 27 -11.40 -2.47 7.70
CA ALA A 27 -10.89 -1.14 8.03
C ALA A 27 -10.89 -0.85 9.55
N LEU A 28 -11.72 -1.55 10.32
CA LEU A 28 -11.74 -1.50 11.79
C LEU A 28 -10.43 -1.96 12.43
N TYR A 29 -9.66 -2.78 11.71
CA TYR A 29 -8.39 -3.36 12.16
C TYR A 29 -7.17 -2.73 11.50
N PHE A 30 -7.39 -1.68 10.69
CA PHE A 30 -6.34 -1.01 9.95
C PHE A 30 -5.22 -0.50 10.85
N ASP A 31 -5.56 0.15 11.97
CA ASP A 31 -4.56 0.74 12.87
C ASP A 31 -3.66 -0.33 13.50
N ILE A 32 -4.20 -1.53 13.76
CA ILE A 32 -3.40 -2.68 14.23
C ILE A 32 -2.45 -3.17 13.14
N ALA A 33 -2.92 -3.29 11.89
CA ALA A 33 -2.08 -3.69 10.77
C ALA A 33 -0.97 -2.64 10.49
N TRP A 34 -1.29 -1.36 10.69
CA TRP A 34 -0.34 -0.25 10.55
C TRP A 34 0.76 -0.31 11.61
N GLU A 35 0.42 -0.44 12.90
CA GLU A 35 1.42 -0.56 13.97
C GLU A 35 2.40 -1.72 13.71
N ILE A 36 1.88 -2.87 13.27
CA ILE A 36 2.71 -4.03 12.94
C ILE A 36 3.61 -3.76 11.73
N PHE A 37 3.08 -3.06 10.72
CA PHE A 37 3.85 -2.65 9.54
C PHE A 37 4.97 -1.68 9.91
N GLU A 38 4.70 -0.66 10.72
CA GLU A 38 5.70 0.30 11.18
C GLU A 38 6.84 -0.39 11.93
N GLU A 39 6.49 -1.24 12.90
CA GLU A 39 7.48 -2.01 13.62
C GLU A 39 8.34 -2.89 12.70
N PHE A 40 7.72 -3.45 11.66
CA PHE A 40 8.42 -4.30 10.71
C PHE A 40 9.39 -3.50 9.83
N VAL A 41 8.96 -2.34 9.29
CA VAL A 41 9.82 -1.48 8.47
C VAL A 41 10.96 -0.88 9.29
N GLU A 42 10.69 -0.42 10.52
CA GLU A 42 11.74 0.13 11.40
C GLU A 42 12.81 -0.91 11.76
N LYS A 43 12.44 -2.20 11.80
CA LYS A 43 13.35 -3.32 12.12
C LYS A 43 14.04 -3.92 10.90
N THR A 44 13.62 -3.57 9.68
CA THR A 44 14.09 -4.21 8.45
C THR A 44 14.79 -3.18 7.56
N GLU A 45 16.08 -3.37 7.29
CA GLU A 45 16.84 -2.49 6.38
C GLU A 45 16.49 -2.70 4.88
N SER A 46 15.59 -3.64 4.57
CA SER A 46 15.24 -4.04 3.21
C SER A 46 13.88 -3.45 2.79
N PRO A 47 13.79 -2.78 1.62
CA PRO A 47 12.52 -2.35 1.04
C PRO A 47 11.69 -3.52 0.49
N ASP A 48 12.32 -4.67 0.22
CA ASP A 48 11.62 -5.92 -0.08
C ASP A 48 11.08 -6.54 1.22
N LEU A 49 9.92 -6.05 1.65
CA LEU A 49 9.22 -6.57 2.81
C LEU A 49 8.52 -7.88 2.43
N ASP A 50 9.04 -9.02 2.90
CA ASP A 50 8.30 -10.28 2.84
C ASP A 50 7.16 -10.25 3.88
N LEU A 51 6.06 -9.58 3.53
CA LEU A 51 4.88 -9.46 4.37
C LEU A 51 4.10 -10.77 4.55
N LYS A 52 4.65 -11.91 4.12
CA LYS A 52 4.20 -13.23 4.60
C LYS A 52 4.37 -13.39 6.12
N GLY A 53 5.20 -12.56 6.77
CA GLY A 53 5.46 -12.60 8.21
C GLY A 53 4.26 -12.22 9.09
N PRO A 54 3.71 -10.99 8.99
CA PRO A 54 2.57 -10.59 9.80
C PRO A 54 1.24 -10.79 9.06
N ILE A 55 0.77 -12.04 8.99
CA ILE A 55 -0.61 -12.31 8.58
C ILE A 55 -1.50 -12.16 9.81
N VAL A 56 -2.12 -11.00 9.98
CA VAL A 56 -3.26 -10.91 10.90
C VAL A 56 -4.39 -11.73 10.25
N ARG A 57 -4.73 -12.87 10.88
CA ARG A 57 -5.82 -13.76 10.43
C ARG A 57 -7.01 -13.51 11.34
N PHE A 58 -8.13 -13.03 10.79
CA PHE A 58 -9.42 -13.26 11.45
C PHE A 58 -9.71 -14.75 11.40
N GLY A 59 -10.37 -15.29 12.43
CA GLY A 59 -10.62 -16.73 12.58
C GLY A 59 -11.35 -17.37 11.39
N GLY A 60 -10.60 -17.74 10.36
CA GLY A 60 -11.03 -18.18 9.03
C GLY A 60 -9.83 -18.39 8.10
N LYS A 61 -10.09 -18.85 6.86
CA LYS A 61 -9.05 -19.02 5.83
C LYS A 61 -8.68 -17.72 5.10
N ASP A 62 -9.46 -16.65 5.32
CA ASP A 62 -9.30 -15.40 4.60
C ASP A 62 -8.25 -14.52 5.29
N SER A 63 -7.24 -14.10 4.54
CA SER A 63 -6.21 -13.16 4.99
C SER A 63 -6.75 -11.73 4.94
N ILE A 64 -6.47 -10.95 5.97
CA ILE A 64 -6.78 -9.51 6.00
C ILE A 64 -5.98 -8.80 4.89
N MET A 65 -6.65 -7.92 4.16
CA MET A 65 -6.13 -7.12 3.06
C MET A 65 -5.30 -5.92 3.52
N ALA A 66 -5.53 -5.41 4.74
CA ALA A 66 -4.86 -4.24 5.27
C ALA A 66 -3.32 -4.25 5.10
N PRO A 67 -2.58 -5.33 5.44
CA PRO A 67 -1.13 -5.38 5.22
C PRO A 67 -0.75 -5.23 3.74
N SER A 68 -1.46 -5.92 2.83
CA SER A 68 -1.20 -5.84 1.39
C SER A 68 -1.48 -4.45 0.83
N VAL A 69 -2.53 -3.78 1.33
CA VAL A 69 -2.85 -2.40 0.94
C VAL A 69 -1.77 -1.45 1.44
N ILE A 70 -1.43 -1.49 2.72
CA ILE A 70 -0.38 -0.63 3.30
C ILE A 70 0.92 -0.78 2.50
N HIS A 71 1.30 -2.02 2.16
CA HIS A 71 2.50 -2.29 1.38
C HIS A 71 2.48 -1.70 -0.03
N ALA A 72 1.36 -1.85 -0.73
CA ALA A 72 1.22 -1.31 -2.08
C ALA A 72 1.37 0.22 -2.08
N PHE A 73 0.74 0.90 -1.11
CA PHE A 73 0.91 2.35 -0.95
C PHE A 73 2.34 2.72 -0.56
N TYR A 74 2.96 1.99 0.39
CA TYR A 74 4.34 2.21 0.78
C TYR A 74 5.30 2.13 -0.41
N ILE A 75 5.21 1.07 -1.23
CA ILE A 75 6.05 0.90 -2.42
C ILE A 75 5.85 2.05 -3.41
N ILE A 76 4.60 2.43 -3.67
CA ILE A 76 4.30 3.54 -4.59
C ILE A 76 4.94 4.84 -4.09
N PHE A 77 4.78 5.19 -2.81
CA PHE A 77 5.36 6.41 -2.27
C PHE A 77 6.88 6.35 -2.16
N LEU A 78 7.45 5.18 -1.88
CA LEU A 78 8.90 4.98 -1.82
C LEU A 78 9.55 5.18 -3.21
N GLU A 79 8.96 4.61 -4.25
CA GLU A 79 9.50 4.64 -5.62
C GLU A 79 9.12 5.92 -6.39
N MET A 80 7.97 6.51 -6.07
CA MET A 80 7.37 7.59 -6.88
C MET A 80 6.96 8.84 -6.11
N GLY A 81 7.20 8.91 -4.79
CA GLY A 81 6.67 9.98 -3.94
C GLY A 81 6.96 11.40 -4.44
N GLU A 82 8.14 11.64 -5.04
CA GLU A 82 8.49 12.96 -5.62
C GLU A 82 7.77 13.28 -6.94
N THR A 83 7.28 12.26 -7.64
CA THR A 83 6.64 12.38 -8.97
C THR A 83 5.11 12.28 -8.92
N ILE A 84 4.57 11.84 -7.79
CA ILE A 84 3.13 11.62 -7.59
C ILE A 84 2.29 12.88 -7.73
N ASP A 85 2.85 14.03 -7.35
CA ASP A 85 2.17 15.33 -7.47
C ASP A 85 2.32 15.96 -8.87
N SER A 86 3.00 15.28 -9.80
CA SER A 86 3.16 15.76 -11.17
C SER A 86 1.89 15.49 -12.00
N PRO A 87 1.50 16.41 -12.91
CA PRO A 87 0.36 16.19 -13.80
C PRO A 87 0.51 14.89 -14.63
N ASP A 88 -0.49 14.01 -14.57
CA ASP A 88 -0.56 12.78 -15.38
C ASP A 88 -1.17 13.07 -16.77
N ASP A 89 -0.42 13.76 -17.62
CA ASP A 89 -0.91 14.30 -18.89
C ASP A 89 -1.24 13.21 -19.94
N ASP A 90 -0.64 12.01 -19.86
CA ASP A 90 -0.76 10.94 -20.87
C ASP A 90 -1.07 9.54 -20.28
N GLY A 91 -1.42 9.47 -18.99
CA GLY A 91 -1.62 8.20 -18.28
C GLY A 91 -0.33 7.43 -18.01
N SER A 92 0.84 8.02 -18.20
CA SER A 92 2.14 7.39 -17.90
C SER A 92 2.28 7.10 -16.41
N LEU A 93 1.77 7.96 -15.53
CA LEU A 93 1.87 7.78 -14.08
C LEU A 93 1.17 6.49 -13.66
N GLY A 94 -0.04 6.25 -14.17
CA GLY A 94 -0.78 5.01 -13.89
C GLY A 94 -0.11 3.76 -14.46
N ARG A 95 0.49 3.83 -15.65
CA ARG A 95 1.22 2.69 -16.22
C ARG A 95 2.45 2.35 -15.38
N GLU A 96 3.15 3.37 -14.91
CA GLU A 96 4.35 3.23 -14.10
C GLU A 96 4.05 2.65 -12.71
N MET A 97 3.03 3.16 -12.02
CA MET A 97 2.59 2.60 -10.74
C MET A 97 2.20 1.11 -10.88
N LYS A 98 1.49 0.74 -11.95
CA LYS A 98 1.14 -0.67 -12.21
C LYS A 98 2.39 -1.52 -12.47
N ARG A 99 3.40 -0.98 -13.16
CA ARG A 99 4.68 -1.65 -13.41
C ARG A 99 5.44 -1.90 -12.11
N ILE A 100 5.50 -0.92 -11.22
CA ILE A 100 6.13 -1.02 -9.90
C ILE A 100 5.40 -2.07 -9.05
N LEU A 101 4.07 -2.01 -8.93
CA LEU A 101 3.34 -3.03 -8.18
C LEU A 101 3.53 -4.45 -8.75
N ALA A 102 3.65 -4.58 -10.08
CA ALA A 102 3.95 -5.86 -10.71
C ALA A 102 5.37 -6.36 -10.38
N SER A 103 6.40 -5.49 -10.31
CA SER A 103 7.75 -5.90 -9.90
C SER A 103 7.80 -6.38 -8.44
N HIS A 104 6.93 -5.85 -7.60
CA HIS A 104 6.72 -6.31 -6.21
C HIS A 104 5.70 -7.45 -6.09
N LYS A 105 5.37 -8.14 -7.20
CA LYS A 105 4.55 -9.37 -7.24
C LYS A 105 3.10 -9.21 -6.79
N PHE A 106 2.55 -8.00 -6.82
CA PHE A 106 1.11 -7.82 -6.62
C PHE A 106 0.30 -8.38 -7.80
N ALA A 107 -0.89 -8.90 -7.50
CA ALA A 107 -1.79 -9.39 -8.52
C ALA A 107 -2.23 -8.24 -9.46
N PRO A 108 -2.30 -8.45 -10.80
CA PRO A 108 -2.63 -7.37 -11.75
C PRO A 108 -3.97 -6.67 -11.49
N GLN A 109 -4.97 -7.41 -11.02
CA GLN A 109 -6.28 -6.87 -10.65
C GLN A 109 -6.17 -5.93 -9.45
N PHE A 110 -5.51 -6.39 -8.38
CA PHE A 110 -5.26 -5.59 -7.19
C PHE A 110 -4.44 -4.34 -7.50
N ALA A 111 -3.38 -4.47 -8.31
CA ALA A 111 -2.58 -3.33 -8.75
C ALA A 111 -3.39 -2.31 -9.56
N THR A 112 -4.33 -2.76 -10.39
CA THR A 112 -5.23 -1.87 -11.12
C THR A 112 -6.14 -1.09 -10.16
N GLU A 113 -6.74 -1.76 -9.18
CA GLU A 113 -7.64 -1.11 -8.22
C GLU A 113 -6.94 -0.06 -7.36
N ILE A 114 -5.71 -0.35 -6.90
CA ILE A 114 -4.91 0.60 -6.14
C ILE A 114 -4.59 1.84 -6.98
N VAL A 115 -4.15 1.66 -8.21
CA VAL A 115 -3.77 2.77 -9.11
C VAL A 115 -4.98 3.60 -9.52
N ASP A 116 -6.11 2.96 -9.81
CA ASP A 116 -7.35 3.65 -10.16
C ASP A 116 -7.85 4.50 -8.97
N PHE A 117 -7.74 3.98 -7.73
CA PHE A 117 -7.99 4.77 -6.53
C PHE A 117 -7.00 5.94 -6.40
N PHE A 118 -5.70 5.69 -6.61
CA PHE A 118 -4.64 6.67 -6.47
C PHE A 118 -4.83 7.87 -7.41
N LEU A 119 -5.21 7.61 -8.67
CA LEU A 119 -5.41 8.65 -9.69
C LEU A 119 -6.78 9.33 -9.62
N GLY A 120 -7.61 9.03 -8.61
CA GLY A 120 -8.98 9.50 -8.51
C GLY A 120 -9.89 9.01 -9.66
N LYS A 121 -9.41 8.06 -10.47
CA LYS A 121 -10.13 7.43 -11.58
C LYS A 121 -10.93 6.28 -11.02
N GLN A 122 -12.00 6.57 -10.29
CA GLN A 122 -12.95 5.52 -9.93
C GLN A 122 -14.08 5.43 -10.96
N PRO A 123 -14.54 4.22 -11.33
CA PRO A 123 -15.91 4.06 -11.80
C PRO A 123 -16.93 4.40 -10.71
#